data_AF-A0A7Y5JX80-F1
#
_entry.id   AF-A0A7Y5JX80-F1
#
_cell.length_a   1.000
_cell.length_b   1.000
_cell.length_c   1.000
_cell.angle_alpha   90.00
_cell.angle_beta   90.00
_cell.angle_gamma   90.00
#
_symmetry.space_group_name_H-M   'P 1'
#
loop_
_entity.id
_entity.type
_entity.pdbx_description
1 polymer ?
#
loop_
_entity_poly.entity_id
_entity_poly.type
_entity_poly.pdbx_seq_one_letter_code
_entity_poly.pdbx_strand_id
1 'polypeptide(L)'
;MGEDEVRALDRAHVFHSWSAQGLIDPLPIARAEGSYFWDYAGKRYLDFSSQLVNVNIGYNHPKVVAAIQEQAGRLATIQPSFANDARSEAARLITEVAPEGLSAVFFTNGGAEANENAMRMARLHTGRHKVLATYRSYHGATAGSITLTGDPRRWPSEPGYPGVVHFWGPYTYRSAFHAQDDEQERDRALQHLRDTIMVEGAHTIAAIILETVVGTNGILVPPDGYLQGVRDLCDEHGIILIADEVMAGFGRCGEWFAVDHWGVRPDLITFAKGVNSGYVPLGGVVISDEIRATFDQRAFPGGLTYSGHPLACASAVASINAFREEGIIENARSLGTDVIGPRLREIAAKHPSVGDVRGLGVFWAVELVRDRETREPLVPYNAGGEAAAPMAAFAAACKERGLWP
;
A
#
# COMPACT_ATOMS: atom_id res chain seq x y z
N MET A 1 -3.57 33.44 -5.74
CA MET A 1 -5.01 33.09 -5.71
C MET A 1 -5.46 33.06 -4.26
N GLY A 2 -6.62 33.63 -3.96
CA GLY A 2 -7.26 33.50 -2.65
C GLY A 2 -7.98 32.16 -2.48
N GLU A 3 -8.46 31.84 -1.28
CA GLU A 3 -9.18 30.59 -1.01
C GLU A 3 -10.38 30.39 -1.93
N ASP A 4 -11.24 31.41 -2.04
CA ASP A 4 -12.47 31.36 -2.84
C ASP A 4 -12.19 31.10 -4.32
N GLU A 5 -11.11 31.70 -4.84
CA GLU A 5 -10.68 31.51 -6.22
C GLU A 5 -10.18 30.07 -6.46
N VAL A 6 -9.36 29.53 -5.55
CA VAL A 6 -8.92 28.13 -5.63
C VAL A 6 -10.10 27.18 -5.58
N ARG A 7 -11.03 27.38 -4.65
CA ARG A 7 -12.24 26.57 -4.49
C ARG A 7 -13.13 26.64 -5.73
N ALA A 8 -13.34 27.83 -6.29
CA ALA A 8 -14.16 28.01 -7.47
C ALA A 8 -13.55 27.32 -8.71
N LEU A 9 -12.24 27.47 -8.92
CA LEU A 9 -11.53 26.81 -10.02
C LEU A 9 -11.55 25.28 -9.88
N ASP A 10 -11.31 24.77 -8.67
CA ASP A 10 -11.38 23.33 -8.40
C ASP A 10 -12.77 22.76 -8.75
N ARG A 11 -13.84 23.35 -8.19
CA ARG A 11 -15.22 22.90 -8.43
C ARG A 11 -15.65 23.00 -9.91
N ALA A 12 -15.07 23.93 -10.66
CA ALA A 12 -15.40 24.14 -12.07
C ALA A 12 -14.60 23.22 -13.02
N HIS A 13 -13.39 22.81 -12.64
CA HIS A 13 -12.43 22.26 -13.60
C HIS A 13 -11.74 20.96 -13.17
N VAL A 14 -11.86 20.53 -11.91
CA VAL A 14 -11.22 19.32 -11.39
C VAL A 14 -12.27 18.23 -11.14
N PHE A 15 -12.02 17.05 -11.70
CA PHE A 15 -12.84 15.85 -11.44
C PHE A 15 -12.20 15.01 -10.35
N HIS A 16 -12.83 14.92 -9.19
CA HIS A 16 -12.30 14.22 -8.03
C HIS A 16 -12.60 12.72 -8.07
N SER A 17 -11.59 11.87 -7.87
CA SER A 17 -11.78 10.42 -7.80
C SER A 17 -12.68 10.01 -6.62
N TRP A 18 -13.41 8.90 -6.77
CA TRP A 18 -14.22 8.28 -5.71
C TRP A 18 -15.25 9.20 -5.06
N SER A 19 -15.71 10.21 -5.80
CA SER A 19 -16.58 11.25 -5.28
C SER A 19 -17.76 11.53 -6.21
N ALA A 20 -18.94 11.76 -5.64
CA ALA A 20 -20.04 12.39 -6.36
C ALA A 20 -19.76 13.89 -6.44
N GLN A 21 -19.42 14.39 -7.64
CA GLN A 21 -18.86 15.73 -7.82
C GLN A 21 -19.75 16.86 -7.26
N GLY A 22 -21.07 16.73 -7.36
CA GLY A 22 -22.01 17.73 -6.85
C GLY A 22 -22.16 17.77 -5.32
N LEU A 23 -21.67 16.74 -4.61
CA LEU A 23 -21.86 16.56 -3.17
C LEU A 23 -20.62 16.90 -2.34
N ILE A 24 -19.48 17.15 -2.98
CA ILE A 24 -18.23 17.45 -2.29
C ILE A 24 -17.97 18.96 -2.21
N ASP A 25 -17.22 19.34 -1.18
CA ASP A 25 -16.63 20.67 -1.04
C ASP A 25 -15.17 20.50 -0.59
N PRO A 26 -14.24 20.24 -1.54
CA PRO A 26 -12.83 19.99 -1.23
C PRO A 26 -12.22 21.15 -0.45
N LEU A 27 -11.38 20.85 0.55
CA LEU A 27 -10.70 21.85 1.37
C LEU A 27 -9.45 22.38 0.63
N PRO A 28 -9.37 23.69 0.30
CA PRO A 28 -8.17 24.27 -0.28
C PRO A 28 -7.03 24.29 0.73
N ILE A 29 -5.89 23.72 0.34
CA ILE A 29 -4.69 23.62 1.18
C ILE A 29 -3.67 24.66 0.71
N ALA A 30 -3.17 25.49 1.64
CA ALA A 30 -2.26 26.58 1.35
C ALA A 30 -0.79 26.15 1.39
N ARG A 31 -0.42 25.30 2.36
CA ARG A 31 0.96 24.82 2.55
C ARG A 31 1.00 23.56 3.43
N ALA A 32 2.14 22.88 3.41
CA ALA A 32 2.43 21.76 4.31
C ALA A 32 3.91 21.75 4.73
N GLU A 33 4.23 21.15 5.87
CA GLU A 33 5.59 21.09 6.43
C GLU A 33 5.66 20.02 7.53
N GLY A 34 6.66 19.14 7.47
CA GLY A 34 6.82 18.06 8.46
C GLY A 34 5.60 17.14 8.46
N SER A 35 4.94 16.96 9.60
CA SER A 35 3.71 16.16 9.71
C SER A 35 2.42 17.00 9.69
N TYR A 36 2.51 18.27 9.30
CA TYR A 36 1.39 19.21 9.35
C TYR A 36 1.08 19.82 7.98
N PHE A 37 -0.18 20.19 7.78
CA PHE A 37 -0.61 21.06 6.69
C PHE A 37 -1.59 22.14 7.17
N TRP A 38 -1.77 23.17 6.36
CA TRP A 38 -2.60 24.34 6.68
C TRP A 38 -3.54 24.67 5.54
N ASP A 39 -4.79 24.99 5.88
CA ASP A 39 -5.72 25.62 4.94
C ASP A 39 -5.41 27.13 4.78
N TYR A 40 -6.14 27.79 3.89
CA TYR A 40 -5.98 29.22 3.61
C TYR A 40 -6.41 30.14 4.77
N ALA A 41 -7.24 29.64 5.69
CA ALA A 41 -7.59 30.34 6.92
C ALA A 41 -6.51 30.23 8.01
N GLY A 42 -5.44 29.47 7.76
CA GLY A 42 -4.33 29.26 8.68
C GLY A 42 -4.60 28.19 9.75
N LYS A 43 -5.70 27.43 9.64
CA LYS A 43 -5.95 26.31 10.54
C LYS A 43 -4.99 25.18 10.21
N ARG A 44 -4.31 24.70 11.25
CA ARG A 44 -3.29 23.65 11.17
C ARG A 44 -3.92 22.28 11.41
N TYR A 45 -3.52 21.30 10.62
CA TYR A 45 -3.89 19.90 10.77
C TYR A 45 -2.65 19.04 10.99
N LEU A 46 -2.65 18.20 12.02
CA LEU A 46 -1.71 17.10 12.18
C LEU A 46 -2.20 15.92 11.37
N ASP A 47 -1.37 15.46 10.42
CA ASP A 47 -1.75 14.43 9.46
C ASP A 47 -1.50 13.02 10.00
N PHE A 48 -2.56 12.37 10.49
CA PHE A 48 -2.49 10.99 10.99
C PHE A 48 -2.57 9.95 9.86
N SER A 49 -3.11 10.31 8.69
CA SER A 49 -3.24 9.39 7.57
C SER A 49 -2.01 9.37 6.65
N SER A 50 -1.08 10.33 6.81
CA SER A 50 -0.02 10.58 5.83
C SER A 50 -0.63 10.69 4.43
N GLN A 51 -1.76 11.41 4.34
CA GLN A 51 -2.66 11.47 3.19
C GLN A 51 -3.22 10.10 2.80
N LEU A 52 -2.82 9.57 1.65
CA LEU A 52 -3.21 8.23 1.21
C LEU A 52 -2.10 7.24 1.54
N VAL A 53 -1.59 7.31 2.77
CA VAL A 53 -0.49 6.50 3.32
C VAL A 53 0.76 6.57 2.43
N ASN A 54 1.12 7.78 2.01
CA ASN A 54 2.27 8.01 1.15
C ASN A 54 3.31 8.95 1.76
N VAL A 55 2.94 9.94 2.58
CA VAL A 55 3.87 10.99 3.04
C VAL A 55 4.78 10.52 4.20
N ASN A 56 5.60 9.49 3.99
CA ASN A 56 6.38 8.80 5.04
C ASN A 56 7.47 9.69 5.67
N ILE A 57 8.17 10.53 4.89
CA ILE A 57 9.22 11.45 5.39
C ILE A 57 8.68 12.84 5.75
N GLY A 58 7.35 13.02 5.74
CA GLY A 58 6.70 14.32 5.92
C GLY A 58 6.72 15.19 4.65
N TYR A 59 6.12 16.38 4.78
CA TYR A 59 5.96 17.37 3.72
C TYR A 59 7.18 18.27 3.58
N ASN A 60 7.49 18.66 2.34
CA ASN A 60 8.51 19.65 1.97
C ASN A 60 9.91 19.39 2.57
N HIS A 61 10.32 18.13 2.61
CA HIS A 61 11.63 17.69 3.06
C HIS A 61 12.73 18.32 2.20
N PRO A 62 13.63 19.12 2.79
CA PRO A 62 14.55 19.98 2.03
C PRO A 62 15.48 19.21 1.10
N LYS A 63 15.98 18.04 1.53
CA LYS A 63 16.85 17.18 0.69
C LYS A 63 16.13 16.70 -0.58
N VAL A 64 14.86 16.32 -0.48
CA VAL A 64 14.08 15.78 -1.61
C VAL A 64 13.69 16.89 -2.56
N VAL A 65 13.27 18.05 -2.03
CA VAL A 65 12.97 19.23 -2.85
C VAL A 65 14.21 19.67 -3.65
N ALA A 66 15.37 19.75 -2.99
CA ALA A 66 16.63 20.12 -3.64
C ALA A 66 17.02 19.12 -4.75
N ALA A 67 16.91 17.81 -4.49
CA ALA A 67 17.22 16.77 -5.48
C ALA A 67 16.31 16.85 -6.72
N ILE A 68 15.03 17.16 -6.54
CA ILE A 68 14.09 17.37 -7.67
C ILE A 68 14.51 18.59 -8.49
N GLN A 69 14.83 19.72 -7.83
CA GLN A 69 15.24 20.96 -8.50
C GLN A 69 16.54 20.78 -9.29
N GLU A 70 17.55 20.15 -8.68
CA GLU A 70 18.83 19.86 -9.33
C GLU A 70 18.64 18.94 -10.53
N GLN A 71 17.89 17.85 -10.37
CA GLN A 71 17.60 16.93 -11.47
C GLN A 71 16.84 17.62 -12.60
N ALA A 72 15.90 18.52 -12.29
CA ALA A 72 15.16 19.28 -13.30
C ALA A 72 16.06 20.24 -14.09
N GLY A 73 17.02 20.89 -13.43
CA GLY A 73 18.00 21.76 -14.08
C GLY A 73 18.98 21.00 -14.98
N ARG A 74 19.27 19.73 -14.68
CA ARG A 74 20.25 18.91 -15.38
C ARG A 74 19.66 18.01 -16.48
N LEU A 75 18.62 17.24 -16.14
CA LEU A 75 17.93 16.31 -17.04
C LEU A 75 16.51 16.06 -16.51
N ALA A 76 15.57 16.90 -16.92
CA ALA A 76 14.18 16.80 -16.48
C ALA A 76 13.50 15.51 -16.99
N THR A 77 13.72 15.14 -18.25
CA THR A 77 13.11 13.94 -18.84
C THR A 77 13.98 13.32 -19.92
N ILE A 78 13.84 12.01 -20.11
CA ILE A 78 14.46 11.22 -21.17
C ILE A 78 13.65 9.93 -21.35
N GLN A 79 13.57 9.39 -22.57
CA GLN A 79 12.82 8.14 -22.78
C GLN A 79 13.45 6.93 -22.06
N PRO A 80 12.66 5.92 -21.65
CA PRO A 80 13.15 4.79 -20.85
C PRO A 80 14.23 3.91 -21.51
N SER A 81 14.39 3.94 -22.84
CA SER A 81 15.41 3.12 -23.51
C SER A 81 16.84 3.62 -23.31
N PHE A 82 17.03 4.88 -22.92
CA PHE A 82 18.36 5.40 -22.59
C PHE A 82 18.68 5.14 -21.12
N ALA A 83 19.95 4.90 -20.79
CA ALA A 83 20.39 4.89 -19.39
C ALA A 83 20.45 6.32 -18.83
N ASN A 84 20.18 6.47 -17.53
CA ASN A 84 20.50 7.68 -16.77
C ASN A 84 20.88 7.32 -15.33
N ASP A 85 21.65 8.19 -14.69
CA ASP A 85 22.19 8.01 -13.35
C ASP A 85 21.10 7.94 -12.27
N ALA A 86 20.15 8.87 -12.26
CA ALA A 86 19.09 8.93 -11.25
C ALA A 86 18.28 7.63 -11.18
N ARG A 87 17.87 7.08 -12.32
CA ARG A 87 17.14 5.80 -12.40
C ARG A 87 18.02 4.62 -12.02
N SER A 88 19.27 4.59 -12.47
CA SER A 88 20.19 3.50 -12.17
C SER A 88 20.50 3.45 -10.67
N GLU A 89 20.70 4.61 -10.05
CA GLU A 89 20.97 4.72 -8.61
C GLU A 89 19.71 4.43 -7.78
N ALA A 90 18.54 4.90 -8.19
CA ALA A 90 17.28 4.53 -7.54
C ALA A 90 17.07 3.01 -7.56
N ALA A 91 17.30 2.36 -8.71
CA ALA A 91 17.17 0.91 -8.82
C ALA A 91 18.16 0.19 -7.88
N ARG A 92 19.43 0.62 -7.88
CA ARG A 92 20.48 0.06 -7.01
C ARG A 92 20.14 0.19 -5.53
N LEU A 93 19.68 1.37 -5.09
CA LEU A 93 19.30 1.61 -3.69
C LEU A 93 18.06 0.81 -3.27
N ILE A 94 17.08 0.66 -4.16
CA ILE A 94 15.87 -0.13 -3.89
C ILE A 94 16.21 -1.62 -3.77
N THR A 95 17.07 -2.16 -4.66
CA THR A 95 17.46 -3.58 -4.60
C THR A 95 18.40 -3.88 -3.43
N GLU A 96 19.21 -2.91 -3.00
CA GLU A 96 20.08 -3.06 -1.82
C GLU A 96 19.30 -3.26 -0.51
N VAL A 97 18.07 -2.73 -0.43
CA VAL A 97 17.20 -2.87 0.75
C VAL A 97 16.11 -3.94 0.58
N ALA A 98 16.06 -4.61 -0.58
CA ALA A 98 15.12 -5.70 -0.82
C ALA A 98 15.67 -7.02 -0.26
N PRO A 99 14.80 -8.03 -0.06
CA PRO A 99 15.26 -9.38 0.28
C PRO A 99 16.28 -9.92 -0.73
N GLU A 100 17.17 -10.80 -0.25
CA GLU A 100 18.25 -11.37 -1.07
C GLU A 100 17.72 -12.03 -2.35
N GLY A 101 18.44 -11.85 -3.46
CA GLY A 101 18.08 -12.40 -4.77
C GLY A 101 17.00 -11.61 -5.53
N LEU A 102 16.57 -10.44 -5.04
CA LEU A 102 15.75 -9.49 -5.80
C LEU A 102 16.64 -8.35 -6.33
N SER A 103 17.10 -8.49 -7.58
CA SER A 103 18.24 -7.72 -8.10
C SER A 103 17.89 -6.65 -9.14
N ALA A 104 16.63 -6.58 -9.58
CA ALA A 104 16.21 -5.64 -10.63
C ALA A 104 14.91 -4.90 -10.29
N VAL A 105 14.74 -3.73 -10.89
CA VAL A 105 13.52 -2.92 -10.76
C VAL A 105 12.93 -2.64 -12.14
N PHE A 106 11.64 -2.93 -12.31
CA PHE A 106 10.83 -2.39 -13.40
C PHE A 106 10.00 -1.23 -12.86
N PHE A 107 10.25 -0.01 -13.33
CA PHE A 107 9.56 1.18 -12.83
C PHE A 107 8.21 1.42 -13.51
N THR A 108 7.26 1.93 -12.73
CA THR A 108 5.93 2.40 -13.15
C THR A 108 5.65 3.80 -12.58
N ASN A 109 4.47 4.37 -12.84
CA ASN A 109 4.09 5.67 -12.26
C ASN A 109 3.42 5.53 -10.89
N GLY A 110 2.99 4.31 -10.54
CA GLY A 110 2.39 4.01 -9.24
C GLY A 110 2.02 2.54 -9.07
N GLY A 111 1.38 2.23 -7.93
CA GLY A 111 1.14 0.87 -7.48
C GLY A 111 0.18 0.06 -8.35
N ALA A 112 -0.86 0.68 -8.90
CA ALA A 112 -1.83 -0.02 -9.76
C ALA A 112 -1.16 -0.62 -11.01
N GLU A 113 -0.31 0.16 -11.68
CA GLU A 113 0.48 -0.30 -12.82
C GLU A 113 1.56 -1.30 -12.40
N ALA A 114 2.14 -1.15 -11.20
CA ALA A 114 3.10 -2.11 -10.66
C ALA A 114 2.46 -3.50 -10.49
N ASN A 115 1.26 -3.56 -9.89
CA ASN A 115 0.51 -4.80 -9.71
C ASN A 115 0.11 -5.45 -11.04
N GLU A 116 -0.28 -4.67 -12.05
CA GLU A 116 -0.55 -5.22 -13.38
C GLU A 116 0.71 -5.79 -14.06
N ASN A 117 1.86 -5.13 -13.92
CA ASN A 117 3.11 -5.61 -14.48
C ASN A 117 3.64 -6.84 -13.72
N ALA A 118 3.51 -6.89 -12.39
CA ALA A 118 3.88 -8.06 -11.59
C ALA A 118 3.01 -9.28 -11.95
N MET A 119 1.69 -9.10 -12.05
CA MET A 119 0.77 -10.12 -12.55
C MET A 119 1.17 -10.60 -13.96
N ARG A 120 1.54 -9.69 -14.86
CA ARG A 120 1.99 -10.02 -16.21
C ARG A 120 3.30 -10.82 -16.19
N MET A 121 4.29 -10.41 -15.40
CA MET A 121 5.56 -11.10 -15.25
C MET A 121 5.34 -12.53 -14.75
N ALA A 122 4.55 -12.72 -13.70
CA ALA A 122 4.26 -14.04 -13.16
C ALA A 122 3.60 -14.97 -14.19
N ARG A 123 2.62 -14.46 -14.95
CA ARG A 123 1.96 -15.24 -16.02
C ARG A 123 2.91 -15.62 -17.15
N LEU A 124 3.75 -14.69 -17.59
CA LEU A 124 4.71 -14.93 -18.68
C LEU A 124 5.85 -15.86 -18.27
N HIS A 125 6.26 -15.81 -17.00
CA HIS A 125 7.27 -16.66 -16.39
C HIS A 125 6.77 -18.10 -16.24
N THR A 126 5.60 -18.28 -15.63
CA THR A 126 5.04 -19.61 -15.35
C THR A 126 4.33 -20.25 -16.55
N GLY A 127 3.87 -19.45 -17.52
CA GLY A 127 2.94 -19.89 -18.58
C GLY A 127 1.51 -20.13 -18.09
N ARG A 128 1.20 -19.81 -16.83
CA ARG A 128 -0.10 -20.02 -16.17
C ARG A 128 -0.90 -18.72 -16.18
N HIS A 129 -2.20 -18.78 -15.90
CA HIS A 129 -3.09 -17.61 -16.10
C HIS A 129 -3.81 -17.14 -14.84
N LYS A 130 -4.09 -18.01 -13.87
CA LYS A 130 -4.82 -17.61 -12.67
C LYS A 130 -3.93 -16.85 -11.70
N VAL A 131 -4.50 -15.86 -11.02
CA VAL A 131 -3.88 -15.16 -9.88
C VAL A 131 -4.83 -15.21 -8.71
N LEU A 132 -4.33 -15.65 -7.56
CA LEU A 132 -5.08 -15.64 -6.31
C LEU A 132 -4.84 -14.31 -5.58
N ALA A 133 -5.91 -13.66 -5.14
CA ALA A 133 -5.87 -12.45 -4.30
C ALA A 133 -6.81 -12.61 -3.11
N THR A 134 -6.57 -11.91 -2.01
CA THR A 134 -7.45 -12.04 -0.83
C THR A 134 -8.69 -11.15 -0.94
N TYR A 135 -9.82 -11.60 -0.39
CA TYR A 135 -10.89 -10.67 0.01
C TYR A 135 -10.35 -9.64 1.00
N ARG A 136 -10.95 -8.44 0.99
CA ARG A 136 -10.48 -7.25 1.72
C ARG A 136 -9.12 -6.71 1.27
N SER A 137 -8.53 -7.16 0.17
CA SER A 137 -7.34 -6.50 -0.39
C SER A 137 -7.67 -5.24 -1.18
N TYR A 138 -6.67 -4.41 -1.43
CA TYR A 138 -6.68 -3.36 -2.43
C TYR A 138 -5.37 -3.32 -3.23
N HIS A 139 -5.48 -3.53 -4.53
CA HIS A 139 -4.32 -3.59 -5.42
C HIS A 139 -4.32 -2.48 -6.50
N GLY A 140 -5.31 -1.59 -6.50
CA GLY A 140 -5.35 -0.45 -7.44
C GLY A 140 -6.68 -0.28 -8.14
N ALA A 141 -6.72 0.65 -9.10
CA ALA A 141 -7.94 1.11 -9.76
C ALA A 141 -7.89 1.09 -11.29
N THR A 142 -6.83 0.54 -11.88
CA THR A 142 -6.76 0.25 -13.33
C THR A 142 -7.49 -1.06 -13.62
N ALA A 143 -7.87 -1.33 -14.87
CA ALA A 143 -8.74 -2.47 -15.20
C ALA A 143 -8.23 -3.84 -14.69
N GLY A 144 -6.92 -4.09 -14.75
CA GLY A 144 -6.33 -5.31 -14.19
C GLY A 144 -6.22 -5.27 -12.67
N SER A 145 -5.70 -4.17 -12.11
CA SER A 145 -5.47 -4.05 -10.67
C SER A 145 -6.76 -3.98 -9.83
N ILE A 146 -7.82 -3.34 -10.35
CA ILE A 146 -9.12 -3.33 -9.69
C ILE A 146 -9.74 -4.71 -9.66
N THR A 147 -9.42 -5.57 -10.64
CA THR A 147 -9.88 -6.96 -10.62
C THR A 147 -9.22 -7.78 -9.52
N LEU A 148 -7.96 -7.47 -9.17
CA LEU A 148 -7.26 -8.07 -8.03
C LEU A 148 -7.84 -7.63 -6.69
N THR A 149 -8.37 -6.39 -6.60
CA THR A 149 -8.94 -5.81 -5.36
C THR A 149 -10.09 -6.66 -4.81
N GLY A 150 -9.98 -7.10 -3.57
CA GLY A 150 -10.95 -7.97 -2.90
C GLY A 150 -12.07 -7.25 -2.14
N ASP A 151 -12.37 -6.00 -2.49
CA ASP A 151 -13.38 -5.18 -1.81
C ASP A 151 -14.44 -4.58 -2.77
N PRO A 152 -15.52 -3.95 -2.25
CA PRO A 152 -16.64 -3.48 -3.06
C PRO A 152 -16.31 -2.44 -4.13
N ARG A 153 -15.15 -1.77 -4.07
CA ARG A 153 -14.73 -0.84 -5.14
C ARG A 153 -14.52 -1.56 -6.46
N ARG A 154 -14.32 -2.88 -6.44
CA ARG A 154 -14.23 -3.72 -7.63
C ARG A 154 -15.56 -3.85 -8.38
N TRP A 155 -16.70 -3.90 -7.68
CA TRP A 155 -18.00 -4.27 -8.29
C TRP A 155 -18.41 -3.42 -9.49
N PRO A 156 -18.26 -2.08 -9.49
CA PRO A 156 -18.62 -1.26 -10.65
C PRO A 156 -17.73 -1.49 -11.88
N SER A 157 -16.58 -2.16 -11.71
CA SER A 157 -15.65 -2.53 -12.79
C SER A 157 -15.84 -3.97 -13.26
N GLU A 158 -16.89 -4.66 -12.83
CA GLU A 158 -17.19 -6.04 -13.25
C GLU A 158 -18.07 -6.07 -14.54
N PRO A 159 -17.88 -7.07 -15.43
CA PRO A 159 -16.89 -8.15 -15.35
C PRO A 159 -15.45 -7.66 -15.58
N GLY A 160 -14.53 -8.13 -14.74
CA GLY A 160 -13.12 -7.72 -14.75
C GLY A 160 -12.23 -8.57 -15.64
N TYR A 161 -10.91 -8.41 -15.47
CA TYR A 161 -9.89 -9.20 -16.15
C TYR A 161 -10.00 -10.70 -15.75
N PRO A 162 -10.13 -11.64 -16.71
CA PRO A 162 -10.37 -13.05 -16.36
C PRO A 162 -9.17 -13.70 -15.65
N GLY A 163 -9.44 -14.76 -14.88
CA GLY A 163 -8.41 -15.52 -14.20
C GLY A 163 -7.89 -14.85 -12.92
N VAL A 164 -8.72 -14.08 -12.23
CA VAL A 164 -8.48 -13.71 -10.84
C VAL A 164 -9.47 -14.49 -9.97
N VAL A 165 -8.96 -15.10 -8.90
CA VAL A 165 -9.76 -15.84 -7.92
C VAL A 165 -9.52 -15.23 -6.54
N HIS A 166 -10.59 -15.00 -5.80
CA HIS A 166 -10.52 -14.43 -4.45
C HIS A 166 -10.67 -15.52 -3.39
N PHE A 167 -9.86 -15.44 -2.34
CA PHE A 167 -9.92 -16.31 -1.16
C PHE A 167 -9.91 -15.48 0.14
N TRP A 168 -10.30 -16.06 1.27
CA TRP A 168 -10.26 -15.36 2.55
C TRP A 168 -8.84 -15.34 3.14
N GLY A 169 -8.36 -14.17 3.55
CA GLY A 169 -7.14 -14.01 4.36
C GLY A 169 -7.43 -13.99 5.87
N PRO A 170 -6.39 -14.08 6.72
CA PRO A 170 -6.56 -14.11 8.17
C PRO A 170 -7.00 -12.75 8.72
N TYR A 171 -7.97 -12.76 9.63
CA TYR A 171 -8.37 -11.64 10.45
C TYR A 171 -9.01 -12.10 11.78
N THR A 172 -8.19 -12.38 12.79
CA THR A 172 -8.61 -13.02 14.05
C THR A 172 -9.80 -12.32 14.74
N TYR A 173 -9.82 -10.98 14.79
CA TYR A 173 -10.90 -10.25 15.46
C TYR A 173 -12.27 -10.44 14.80
N ARG A 174 -12.32 -10.66 13.48
CA ARG A 174 -13.53 -11.03 12.72
C ARG A 174 -13.27 -12.23 11.81
N SER A 175 -12.78 -13.30 12.43
CA SER A 175 -12.32 -14.50 11.74
C SER A 175 -13.39 -15.07 10.81
N ALA A 176 -13.07 -15.22 9.52
CA ALA A 176 -13.88 -15.95 8.56
C ALA A 176 -13.86 -17.47 8.81
N PHE A 177 -12.94 -17.95 9.66
CA PHE A 177 -12.67 -19.36 9.91
C PHE A 177 -13.12 -19.85 11.29
N HIS A 178 -13.93 -19.06 12.00
CA HIS A 178 -14.34 -19.27 13.39
C HIS A 178 -13.17 -19.57 14.38
N ALA A 179 -11.99 -19.00 14.14
CA ALA A 179 -10.84 -19.09 15.02
C ALA A 179 -11.06 -18.29 16.32
N GLN A 180 -10.38 -18.73 17.39
CA GLN A 180 -10.43 -18.08 18.71
C GLN A 180 -9.16 -17.29 19.03
N ASP A 181 -8.08 -17.56 18.31
CA ASP A 181 -6.75 -17.02 18.50
C ASP A 181 -6.00 -16.97 17.16
N ASP A 182 -4.84 -16.31 17.16
CA ASP A 182 -4.02 -16.10 15.96
C ASP A 182 -3.46 -17.42 15.39
N GLU A 183 -3.21 -18.42 16.24
CA GLU A 183 -2.70 -19.72 15.81
C GLU A 183 -3.75 -20.49 15.01
N GLN A 184 -4.98 -20.56 15.52
CA GLN A 184 -6.11 -21.15 14.80
C GLN A 184 -6.44 -20.38 13.53
N GLU A 185 -6.36 -19.05 13.57
CA GLU A 185 -6.63 -18.21 12.40
C GLU A 185 -5.61 -18.47 11.29
N ARG A 186 -4.32 -18.51 11.65
CA ARG A 186 -3.22 -18.89 10.74
C ARG A 186 -3.47 -20.24 10.10
N ASP A 187 -3.66 -21.28 10.90
CA ASP A 187 -3.73 -22.66 10.41
C ASP A 187 -4.94 -22.87 9.50
N ARG A 188 -6.09 -22.28 9.86
CA ARG A 188 -7.31 -22.40 9.07
C ARG A 188 -7.28 -21.55 7.81
N ALA A 189 -6.66 -20.37 7.84
CA ALA A 189 -6.44 -19.56 6.64
C ALA A 189 -5.51 -20.28 5.66
N LEU A 190 -4.44 -20.91 6.14
CA LEU A 190 -3.54 -21.72 5.31
C LEU A 190 -4.23 -22.96 4.74
N GLN A 191 -5.06 -23.64 5.55
CA GLN A 191 -5.86 -24.76 5.05
C GLN A 191 -6.84 -24.31 3.96
N HIS A 192 -7.52 -23.17 4.15
CA HIS A 192 -8.43 -22.60 3.15
C HIS A 192 -7.71 -22.27 1.83
N LEU A 193 -6.52 -21.68 1.90
CA LEU A 193 -5.70 -21.41 0.73
C LEU A 193 -5.27 -22.71 0.03
N ARG A 194 -4.83 -23.72 0.79
CA ARG A 194 -4.48 -25.05 0.25
C ARG A 194 -5.66 -25.69 -0.49
N ASP A 195 -6.85 -25.63 0.09
CA ASP A 195 -8.07 -26.15 -0.53
C ASP A 195 -8.42 -25.38 -1.82
N THR A 196 -8.26 -24.06 -1.81
CA THR A 196 -8.49 -23.21 -2.98
C THR A 196 -7.51 -23.54 -4.10
N ILE A 197 -6.22 -23.70 -3.80
CA ILE A 197 -5.20 -24.13 -4.77
C ILE A 197 -5.54 -25.51 -5.36
N MET A 198 -6.00 -26.44 -4.52
CA MET A 198 -6.42 -27.78 -4.95
C MET A 198 -7.61 -27.72 -5.93
N VAL A 199 -8.66 -26.97 -5.59
CA VAL A 199 -9.88 -26.86 -6.41
C VAL A 199 -9.62 -26.11 -7.72
N GLU A 200 -8.86 -25.02 -7.68
CA GLU A 200 -8.51 -24.25 -8.88
C GLU A 200 -7.49 -24.97 -9.78
N GLY A 201 -6.75 -25.92 -9.21
CA GLY A 201 -5.68 -26.67 -9.85
C GLY A 201 -4.39 -25.86 -9.92
N ALA A 202 -3.43 -26.21 -9.06
CA ALA A 202 -2.12 -25.53 -8.92
C ALA A 202 -1.39 -25.25 -10.25
N HIS A 203 -1.47 -26.19 -11.21
CA HIS A 203 -0.87 -26.06 -12.54
C HIS A 203 -1.46 -24.92 -13.40
N THR A 204 -2.56 -24.30 -12.99
CA THR A 204 -3.20 -23.17 -13.68
C THR A 204 -2.90 -21.81 -13.03
N ILE A 205 -2.28 -21.82 -11.83
CA ILE A 205 -2.08 -20.65 -10.98
C ILE A 205 -0.67 -20.10 -11.16
N ALA A 206 -0.59 -18.88 -11.68
CA ALA A 206 0.67 -18.17 -11.91
C ALA A 206 1.20 -17.53 -10.63
N ALA A 207 0.31 -16.92 -9.82
CA ALA A 207 0.73 -16.17 -8.65
C ALA A 207 -0.31 -16.16 -7.53
N ILE A 208 0.18 -15.91 -6.33
CA ILE A 208 -0.57 -15.39 -5.19
C ILE A 208 -0.08 -13.96 -4.95
N ILE A 209 -0.99 -12.99 -4.90
CA ILE A 209 -0.68 -11.61 -4.55
C ILE A 209 -1.31 -11.25 -3.20
N LEU A 210 -0.50 -10.69 -2.31
CA LEU A 210 -0.90 -10.28 -0.97
C LEU A 210 -0.35 -8.89 -0.66
N GLU A 211 -1.18 -8.01 -0.10
CA GLU A 211 -0.62 -6.96 0.74
C GLU A 211 0.00 -7.63 1.97
N THR A 212 1.28 -7.36 2.28
CA THR A 212 1.94 -7.98 3.45
C THR A 212 1.17 -7.65 4.74
N VAL A 213 0.76 -6.39 4.88
CA VAL A 213 -0.22 -5.93 5.87
C VAL A 213 -1.33 -5.24 5.08
N VAL A 214 -2.55 -5.76 5.16
CA VAL A 214 -3.69 -5.22 4.40
C VAL A 214 -3.99 -3.80 4.87
N GLY A 215 -3.88 -2.82 3.99
CA GLY A 215 -4.01 -1.42 4.38
C GLY A 215 -5.45 -0.93 4.43
N THR A 216 -6.02 -0.69 3.25
CA THR A 216 -7.27 0.09 3.10
C THR A 216 -8.45 -0.50 3.88
N ASN A 217 -8.54 -1.83 3.97
CA ASN A 217 -9.64 -2.51 4.64
C ASN A 217 -9.38 -2.82 6.12
N GLY A 218 -8.48 -2.06 6.74
CA GLY A 218 -8.40 -1.96 8.19
C GLY A 218 -7.14 -2.51 8.81
N ILE A 219 -5.96 -2.34 8.20
CA ILE A 219 -4.66 -2.65 8.82
C ILE A 219 -4.64 -4.08 9.38
N LEU A 220 -4.81 -5.08 8.51
CA LEU A 220 -4.88 -6.47 8.92
C LEU A 220 -3.45 -7.03 8.94
N VAL A 221 -2.88 -7.11 10.13
CA VAL A 221 -1.57 -7.73 10.38
C VAL A 221 -1.75 -9.24 10.32
N PRO A 222 -1.03 -9.97 9.45
CA PRO A 222 -1.14 -11.42 9.40
C PRO A 222 -0.57 -12.05 10.69
N PRO A 223 -1.18 -13.12 11.22
CA PRO A 223 -0.60 -13.92 12.28
C PRO A 223 0.79 -14.46 11.92
N ASP A 224 1.67 -14.59 12.93
CA ASP A 224 3.01 -15.13 12.75
C ASP A 224 2.97 -16.55 12.14
N GLY A 225 3.80 -16.77 11.12
CA GLY A 225 3.86 -18.02 10.36
C GLY A 225 2.88 -18.10 9.19
N TYR A 226 1.90 -17.19 9.06
CA TYR A 226 0.99 -17.19 7.91
C TYR A 226 1.73 -16.93 6.60
N LEU A 227 2.54 -15.87 6.51
CA LEU A 227 3.28 -15.54 5.29
C LEU A 227 4.29 -16.62 4.91
N GLN A 228 4.94 -17.24 5.91
CA GLN A 228 5.83 -18.39 5.66
C GLN A 228 5.04 -19.58 5.10
N GLY A 229 3.87 -19.90 5.65
CA GLY A 229 3.03 -20.96 5.11
C GLY A 229 2.54 -20.69 3.68
N VAL A 230 2.28 -19.42 3.32
CA VAL A 230 1.99 -19.04 1.93
C VAL A 230 3.21 -19.26 1.03
N ARG A 231 4.40 -18.86 1.49
CA ARG A 231 5.67 -19.10 0.77
C ARG A 231 5.90 -20.59 0.53
N ASP A 232 5.69 -21.43 1.55
CA ASP A 232 5.85 -22.88 1.46
C ASP A 232 4.89 -23.49 0.41
N LEU A 233 3.63 -23.03 0.37
CA LEU A 233 2.65 -23.43 -0.64
C LEU A 233 3.05 -22.98 -2.05
N CYS A 234 3.60 -21.77 -2.17
CA CYS A 234 4.13 -21.26 -3.43
C CYS A 234 5.30 -22.13 -3.94
N ASP A 235 6.22 -22.51 -3.06
CA ASP A 235 7.36 -23.36 -3.39
C ASP A 235 6.93 -24.79 -3.77
N GLU A 236 5.99 -25.38 -3.02
CA GLU A 236 5.41 -26.70 -3.29
C GLU A 236 4.83 -26.81 -4.71
N HIS A 237 4.25 -25.72 -5.22
CA HIS A 237 3.48 -25.72 -6.46
C HIS A 237 4.12 -24.91 -7.62
N GLY A 238 5.28 -24.30 -7.38
CA GLY A 238 5.92 -23.37 -8.32
C GLY A 238 5.01 -22.19 -8.67
N ILE A 239 4.32 -21.63 -7.67
CA ILE A 239 3.47 -20.45 -7.79
C ILE A 239 4.29 -19.23 -7.34
N ILE A 240 4.21 -18.12 -8.09
CA ILE A 240 4.94 -16.90 -7.76
C ILE A 240 4.26 -16.18 -6.58
N LEU A 241 5.03 -15.81 -5.56
CA LEU A 241 4.56 -14.94 -4.47
C LEU A 241 4.84 -13.48 -4.82
N ILE A 242 3.77 -12.67 -4.88
CA ILE A 242 3.84 -11.22 -5.07
C ILE A 242 3.48 -10.54 -3.75
N ALA A 243 4.45 -9.86 -3.14
CA ALA A 243 4.21 -9.00 -1.98
C ALA A 243 3.88 -7.58 -2.46
N ASP A 244 2.65 -7.14 -2.23
CA ASP A 244 2.21 -5.77 -2.44
C ASP A 244 2.60 -4.91 -1.23
N GLU A 245 3.73 -4.23 -1.37
CA GLU A 245 4.33 -3.33 -0.39
C GLU A 245 3.99 -1.87 -0.68
N VAL A 246 2.99 -1.60 -1.53
CA VAL A 246 2.65 -0.24 -1.97
C VAL A 246 2.29 0.65 -0.77
N MET A 247 1.63 0.12 0.26
CA MET A 247 1.35 0.86 1.51
C MET A 247 2.31 0.50 2.64
N ALA A 248 2.59 -0.78 2.80
CA ALA A 248 3.26 -1.32 3.99
C ALA A 248 4.79 -1.12 3.97
N GLY A 249 5.37 -0.91 2.78
CA GLY A 249 6.80 -0.73 2.59
C GLY A 249 7.31 0.69 2.89
N PHE A 250 8.61 0.86 2.67
CA PHE A 250 9.42 2.05 2.95
C PHE A 250 9.21 2.60 4.37
N GLY A 251 9.45 1.76 5.37
CA GLY A 251 9.47 2.14 6.78
C GLY A 251 8.10 2.19 7.46
N ARG A 252 6.99 2.05 6.72
CA ARG A 252 5.64 2.19 7.28
C ARG A 252 5.37 1.20 8.42
N CYS A 253 5.77 -0.05 8.25
CA CYS A 253 5.66 -1.09 9.29
C CYS A 253 6.90 -1.20 10.19
N GLY A 254 7.84 -0.26 10.11
CA GLY A 254 9.10 -0.31 10.86
C GLY A 254 10.21 -1.13 10.20
N GLU A 255 10.05 -1.51 8.93
CA GLU A 255 11.06 -2.17 8.09
C GLU A 255 11.07 -1.56 6.67
N TRP A 256 12.12 -1.84 5.87
CA TRP A 256 12.18 -1.36 4.47
C TRP A 256 11.05 -1.92 3.63
N PHE A 257 10.82 -3.23 3.69
CA PHE A 257 9.60 -3.86 3.22
C PHE A 257 8.95 -4.56 4.41
N ALA A 258 7.63 -4.47 4.56
CA ALA A 258 6.97 -5.08 5.71
C ALA A 258 7.20 -6.60 5.78
N VAL A 259 7.40 -7.26 4.64
CA VAL A 259 7.67 -8.70 4.55
C VAL A 259 8.95 -9.11 5.29
N ASP A 260 9.91 -8.19 5.44
CA ASP A 260 11.16 -8.40 6.17
C ASP A 260 10.90 -8.68 7.66
N HIS A 261 9.79 -8.18 8.22
CA HIS A 261 9.38 -8.46 9.60
C HIS A 261 9.26 -9.95 9.90
N TRP A 262 8.84 -10.74 8.90
CA TRP A 262 8.71 -12.19 9.00
C TRP A 262 9.84 -12.97 8.32
N GLY A 263 10.83 -12.29 7.73
CA GLY A 263 11.94 -12.93 7.02
C GLY A 263 11.50 -13.75 5.79
N VAL A 264 10.35 -13.44 5.19
CA VAL A 264 9.82 -14.18 4.04
C VAL A 264 10.33 -13.55 2.74
N ARG A 265 10.87 -14.38 1.82
CA ARG A 265 11.31 -13.94 0.50
C ARG A 265 10.20 -14.09 -0.55
N PRO A 266 9.58 -13.00 -1.04
CA PRO A 266 8.70 -13.05 -2.20
C PRO A 266 9.50 -13.18 -3.51
N ASP A 267 8.82 -13.49 -4.60
CA ASP A 267 9.44 -13.54 -5.94
C ASP A 267 9.37 -12.19 -6.66
N LEU A 268 8.34 -11.38 -6.34
CA LEU A 268 8.12 -10.03 -6.82
C LEU A 268 7.64 -9.15 -5.66
N ILE A 269 8.12 -7.91 -5.59
CA ILE A 269 7.61 -6.90 -4.66
C ILE A 269 7.05 -5.74 -5.47
N THR A 270 5.79 -5.36 -5.27
CA THR A 270 5.25 -4.13 -5.86
C THR A 270 5.31 -2.98 -4.87
N PHE A 271 5.67 -1.80 -5.36
CA PHE A 271 5.94 -0.66 -4.51
C PHE A 271 5.53 0.66 -5.18
N ALA A 272 5.20 1.67 -4.37
CA ALA A 272 4.97 3.06 -4.78
C ALA A 272 5.00 3.95 -3.52
N LYS A 273 4.12 4.96 -3.44
CA LYS A 273 3.80 5.76 -2.24
C LYS A 273 5.05 6.19 -1.43
N GLY A 274 5.40 5.43 -0.38
CA GLY A 274 6.47 5.76 0.56
C GLY A 274 7.86 5.90 -0.06
N VAL A 275 8.13 5.30 -1.23
CA VAL A 275 9.45 5.30 -1.90
C VAL A 275 10.09 6.69 -1.99
N ASN A 276 9.27 7.70 -2.29
CA ASN A 276 9.66 9.10 -2.35
C ASN A 276 8.63 10.01 -1.69
N SER A 277 7.84 9.43 -0.79
CA SER A 277 6.76 10.08 -0.08
C SER A 277 5.69 10.80 -0.93
N GLY A 278 5.47 10.35 -2.16
CA GLY A 278 4.52 10.95 -3.09
C GLY A 278 4.93 12.30 -3.68
N TYR A 279 6.20 12.71 -3.56
CA TYR A 279 6.68 14.00 -4.06
C TYR A 279 6.61 14.08 -5.59
N VAL A 280 6.87 12.95 -6.25
CA VAL A 280 6.73 12.77 -7.70
C VAL A 280 6.13 11.38 -7.94
N PRO A 281 5.17 11.19 -8.87
CA PRO A 281 4.63 9.86 -9.15
C PRO A 281 5.72 8.83 -9.47
N LEU A 282 5.78 7.76 -8.68
CA LEU A 282 6.72 6.65 -8.87
C LEU A 282 6.13 5.37 -8.28
N GLY A 283 6.31 4.27 -8.99
CA GLY A 283 6.16 2.93 -8.48
C GLY A 283 7.10 1.98 -9.18
N GLY A 284 6.96 0.69 -8.88
CA GLY A 284 7.67 -0.34 -9.61
C GLY A 284 7.48 -1.73 -9.04
N VAL A 285 8.19 -2.66 -9.67
CA VAL A 285 8.28 -4.06 -9.28
C VAL A 285 9.76 -4.35 -9.01
N VAL A 286 10.09 -4.79 -7.80
CA VAL A 286 11.39 -5.41 -7.51
C VAL A 286 11.30 -6.88 -7.91
N ILE A 287 12.29 -7.38 -8.65
CA ILE A 287 12.20 -8.63 -9.41
C ILE A 287 13.30 -9.58 -8.96
N SER A 288 12.92 -10.80 -8.63
CA SER A 288 13.83 -11.92 -8.37
C SER A 288 14.71 -12.25 -9.58
N ASP A 289 15.91 -12.78 -9.33
CA ASP A 289 16.84 -13.21 -10.37
C ASP A 289 16.20 -14.22 -11.34
N GLU A 290 15.39 -15.14 -10.82
CA GLU A 290 14.73 -16.19 -11.59
C GLU A 290 13.71 -15.64 -12.60
N ILE A 291 12.91 -14.66 -12.18
CA ILE A 291 11.93 -14.01 -13.07
C ILE A 291 12.65 -13.06 -14.03
N ARG A 292 13.68 -12.34 -13.56
CA ARG A 292 14.50 -11.47 -14.41
C ARG A 292 15.12 -12.26 -15.56
N ALA A 293 15.69 -13.43 -15.27
CA ALA A 293 16.35 -14.30 -16.24
C ALA A 293 15.41 -14.76 -17.38
N THR A 294 14.10 -14.85 -17.14
CA THR A 294 13.11 -15.17 -18.18
C THR A 294 13.10 -14.15 -19.32
N PHE A 295 13.45 -12.91 -19.00
CA PHE A 295 13.41 -11.79 -19.93
C PHE A 295 14.80 -11.38 -20.44
N ASP A 296 15.87 -12.13 -20.13
CA ASP A 296 17.22 -11.83 -20.61
C ASP A 296 17.32 -11.92 -22.15
N GLN A 297 16.64 -12.91 -22.75
CA GLN A 297 16.60 -13.13 -24.21
C GLN A 297 15.19 -12.99 -24.80
N ARG A 298 14.20 -12.69 -23.96
CA ARG A 298 12.79 -12.50 -24.35
C ARG A 298 12.35 -11.11 -23.94
N ALA A 299 11.92 -10.31 -24.91
CA ALA A 299 11.37 -8.99 -24.61
C ALA A 299 10.17 -9.11 -23.65
N PHE A 300 10.22 -8.38 -22.54
CA PHE A 300 9.06 -8.19 -21.68
C PHE A 300 8.03 -7.33 -22.44
N PRO A 301 6.80 -7.81 -22.66
CA PRO A 301 5.78 -7.05 -23.38
C PRO A 301 5.09 -6.06 -22.45
N GLY A 302 5.85 -5.11 -21.90
CA GLY A 302 5.36 -4.05 -21.02
C GLY A 302 6.28 -2.84 -21.04
N GLY A 303 5.70 -1.65 -20.91
CA GLY A 303 6.44 -0.38 -20.98
C GLY A 303 5.51 0.81 -20.78
N LEU A 304 6.06 1.88 -20.22
CA LEU A 304 5.36 3.13 -19.96
C LEU A 304 6.25 4.29 -20.39
N THR A 305 5.66 5.34 -20.97
CA THR A 305 6.39 6.54 -21.42
C THR A 305 7.26 7.14 -20.31
N TYR A 306 6.76 7.14 -19.07
CA TYR A 306 7.41 7.75 -17.90
C TYR A 306 8.06 6.73 -16.96
N SER A 307 8.27 5.47 -17.41
CA SER A 307 8.93 4.43 -16.61
C SER A 307 10.31 4.90 -16.14
N GLY A 308 10.45 5.06 -14.82
CA GLY A 308 11.67 5.53 -14.18
C GLY A 308 12.04 6.96 -14.57
N HIS A 309 11.05 7.86 -14.53
CA HIS A 309 11.22 9.29 -14.81
C HIS A 309 12.37 9.89 -13.97
N PRO A 310 13.32 10.65 -14.56
CA PRO A 310 14.51 11.16 -13.85
C PRO A 310 14.19 11.91 -12.55
N LEU A 311 13.22 12.84 -12.57
CA LEU A 311 12.80 13.58 -11.36
C LEU A 311 12.28 12.65 -10.25
N ALA A 312 11.49 11.65 -10.63
CA ALA A 312 10.93 10.70 -9.68
C ALA A 312 12.03 9.83 -9.06
N CYS A 313 12.97 9.35 -9.88
CA CYS A 313 14.10 8.57 -9.40
C CYS A 313 15.05 9.40 -8.51
N ALA A 314 15.35 10.64 -8.87
CA ALA A 314 16.16 11.53 -8.03
C ALA A 314 15.49 11.79 -6.67
N SER A 315 14.17 11.99 -6.65
CA SER A 315 13.40 12.13 -5.40
C SER A 315 13.45 10.85 -4.54
N ALA A 316 13.42 9.67 -5.17
CA ALA A 316 13.54 8.39 -4.47
C ALA A 316 14.94 8.18 -3.88
N VAL A 317 16.01 8.50 -4.64
CA VAL A 317 17.40 8.47 -4.14
C VAL A 317 17.54 9.36 -2.90
N ALA A 318 17.07 10.61 -2.97
CA ALA A 318 17.13 11.54 -1.85
C ALA A 318 16.29 11.07 -0.65
N SER A 319 15.11 10.50 -0.90
CA SER A 319 14.25 9.90 0.12
C SER A 319 14.97 8.76 0.83
N ILE A 320 15.45 7.74 0.11
CA ILE A 320 16.14 6.57 0.69
C ILE A 320 17.38 6.99 1.49
N ASN A 321 18.15 7.97 1.01
CA ASN A 321 19.28 8.51 1.77
C ASN A 321 18.83 9.23 3.05
N ALA A 322 17.74 10.01 3.00
CA ALA A 322 17.18 10.62 4.21
C ALA A 322 16.71 9.56 5.22
N PHE A 323 16.05 8.48 4.75
CA PHE A 323 15.68 7.34 5.60
C PHE A 323 16.88 6.78 6.39
N ARG A 324 18.02 6.60 5.71
CA ARG A 324 19.26 6.07 6.32
C ARG A 324 19.92 7.08 7.26
N GLU A 325 20.09 8.32 6.80
CA GLU A 325 20.82 9.36 7.54
C GLU A 325 20.07 9.83 8.79
N GLU A 326 18.74 9.81 8.77
CA GLU A 326 17.88 10.37 9.82
C GLU A 326 17.24 9.28 10.69
N GLY A 327 17.54 8.01 10.44
CA GLY A 327 17.06 6.87 11.23
C GLY A 327 15.52 6.74 11.20
N ILE A 328 14.92 6.96 10.02
CA ILE A 328 13.45 7.05 9.90
C ILE A 328 12.78 5.71 10.20
N ILE A 329 13.39 4.58 9.82
CA ILE A 329 12.85 3.24 10.08
C ILE A 329 12.90 2.92 11.57
N GLU A 330 14.03 3.22 12.22
CA GLU A 330 14.23 3.04 13.66
C GLU A 330 13.24 3.91 14.45
N ASN A 331 13.02 5.14 14.00
CA ASN A 331 12.01 6.03 14.56
C ASN A 331 10.59 5.47 14.37
N ALA A 332 10.23 4.97 13.18
CA ALA A 332 8.94 4.35 12.94
C ALA A 332 8.71 3.11 13.82
N ARG A 333 9.74 2.27 13.98
CA ARG A 333 9.71 1.08 14.85
C ARG A 333 9.50 1.47 16.31
N SER A 334 10.32 2.37 16.85
CA SER A 334 10.23 2.83 18.25
C SER A 334 8.91 3.56 18.54
N LEU A 335 8.44 4.42 17.64
CA LEU A 335 7.12 5.04 17.78
C LEU A 335 6.00 4.00 17.86
N GLY A 336 6.06 2.96 17.03
CA GLY A 336 5.09 1.86 17.06
C GLY A 336 5.09 1.09 18.38
N THR A 337 6.27 0.67 18.84
CA THR A 337 6.43 -0.20 20.02
C THR A 337 6.24 0.55 21.33
N ASP A 338 6.77 1.77 21.42
CA ASP A 338 6.94 2.47 22.69
C ASP A 338 5.84 3.52 22.92
N VAL A 339 5.19 3.98 21.85
CA VAL A 339 4.19 5.06 21.91
C VAL A 339 2.84 4.60 21.37
N ILE A 340 2.69 4.41 20.06
CA ILE A 340 1.37 4.24 19.42
C ILE A 340 0.68 2.99 19.96
N GLY A 341 1.34 1.83 19.93
CA GLY A 341 0.76 0.58 20.41
C GLY A 341 0.31 0.65 21.87
N PRO A 342 1.18 0.99 22.84
CA PRO A 342 0.80 1.13 24.24
C PRO A 342 -0.34 2.13 24.46
N ARG A 343 -0.30 3.31 23.82
CA ARG A 343 -1.32 4.35 23.99
C ARG A 343 -2.68 3.94 23.40
N LEU A 344 -2.69 3.25 22.26
CA LEU A 344 -3.93 2.71 21.68
C LEU A 344 -4.53 1.60 22.54
N ARG A 345 -3.71 0.72 23.13
CA ARG A 345 -4.21 -0.30 24.08
C ARG A 345 -4.81 0.31 25.34
N GLU A 346 -4.21 1.37 25.86
CA GLU A 346 -4.82 2.12 26.98
C GLU A 346 -6.17 2.74 26.61
N ILE A 347 -6.30 3.29 25.40
CA ILE A 347 -7.57 3.81 24.89
C ILE A 347 -8.59 2.69 24.76
N ALA A 348 -8.20 1.54 24.20
CA ALA A 348 -9.05 0.37 24.06
C ALA A 348 -9.55 -0.18 25.41
N ALA A 349 -8.71 -0.14 26.44
CA ALA A 349 -9.09 -0.54 27.79
C ALA A 349 -10.13 0.41 28.43
N LYS A 350 -10.07 1.70 28.11
CA LYS A 350 -10.89 2.76 28.74
C LYS A 350 -12.18 3.08 27.99
N HIS A 351 -12.18 3.01 26.67
CA HIS A 351 -13.28 3.51 25.85
C HIS A 351 -14.18 2.36 25.37
N PRO A 352 -15.49 2.36 25.71
CA PRO A 352 -16.38 1.23 25.41
C PRO A 352 -16.61 1.02 23.90
N SER A 353 -16.47 2.07 23.09
CA SER A 353 -16.63 1.96 21.63
C SER A 353 -15.40 1.43 20.89
N VAL A 354 -14.29 1.13 21.57
CA VAL A 354 -13.09 0.58 20.92
C VAL A 354 -13.10 -0.94 21.10
N GLY A 355 -13.27 -1.64 19.98
CA GLY A 355 -13.34 -3.10 19.95
C GLY A 355 -11.97 -3.75 19.79
N ASP A 356 -11.15 -3.18 18.90
CA ASP A 356 -9.82 -3.71 18.58
C ASP A 356 -8.84 -2.59 18.22
N VAL A 357 -7.56 -2.83 18.50
CA VAL A 357 -6.44 -1.98 18.08
C VAL A 357 -5.31 -2.87 17.57
N ARG A 358 -4.84 -2.60 16.35
CA ARG A 358 -3.87 -3.45 15.65
C ARG A 358 -3.00 -2.63 14.72
N GLY A 359 -1.77 -3.10 14.51
CA GLY A 359 -0.80 -2.41 13.66
C GLY A 359 0.64 -2.81 13.94
N LEU A 360 1.52 -2.34 13.06
CA LEU A 360 2.98 -2.47 13.13
C LEU A 360 3.63 -1.13 12.74
N GLY A 361 4.80 -0.82 13.30
CA GLY A 361 5.48 0.46 13.06
C GLY A 361 4.55 1.66 13.27
N VAL A 362 4.34 2.45 12.22
CA VAL A 362 3.42 3.60 12.22
C VAL A 362 2.19 3.37 11.32
N PHE A 363 1.74 2.11 11.25
CA PHE A 363 0.56 1.68 10.50
C PHE A 363 -0.43 1.00 11.44
N TRP A 364 -1.44 1.74 11.89
CA TRP A 364 -2.34 1.32 12.95
C TRP A 364 -3.81 1.59 12.61
N ALA A 365 -4.69 0.71 13.07
CA ALA A 365 -6.13 0.89 13.07
C ALA A 365 -6.69 0.90 14.49
N VAL A 366 -7.76 1.67 14.65
CA VAL A 366 -8.68 1.59 15.79
C VAL A 366 -10.03 1.17 15.24
N GLU A 367 -10.52 -0.01 15.64
CA GLU A 367 -11.81 -0.49 15.20
C GLU A 367 -12.91 -0.13 16.19
N LEU A 368 -13.90 0.61 15.70
CA LEU A 368 -15.02 1.09 16.51
C LEU A 368 -16.20 0.13 16.46
N VAL A 369 -16.78 -0.16 17.62
CA VAL A 369 -17.92 -1.05 17.82
C VAL A 369 -19.03 -0.36 18.61
N ARG A 370 -20.26 -0.86 18.44
CA ARG A 370 -21.41 -0.52 19.30
C ARG A 370 -21.33 -1.24 20.63
N ASP A 371 -20.84 -2.47 20.59
CA ASP A 371 -20.75 -3.37 21.74
C ASP A 371 -19.51 -4.26 21.61
N ARG A 372 -18.75 -4.41 22.70
CA ARG A 372 -17.48 -5.14 22.73
C ARG A 372 -17.65 -6.65 22.83
N GLU A 373 -18.72 -7.12 23.45
CA GLU A 373 -18.97 -8.55 23.64
C GLU A 373 -19.42 -9.18 22.32
N THR A 374 -20.37 -8.55 21.65
CA THR A 374 -20.91 -8.98 20.35
C THR A 374 -20.01 -8.59 19.17
N ARG A 375 -19.10 -7.62 19.37
CA ARG A 375 -18.25 -7.01 18.35
C ARG A 375 -19.04 -6.35 17.21
N GLU A 376 -20.30 -5.97 17.45
CA GLU A 376 -21.14 -5.30 16.45
C GLU A 376 -20.45 -4.00 15.98
N PRO A 377 -20.14 -3.85 14.69
CA PRO A 377 -19.38 -2.70 14.21
C PRO A 377 -20.19 -1.40 14.35
N LEU A 378 -19.50 -0.27 14.59
CA LEU A 378 -20.17 1.04 14.71
C LEU A 378 -20.99 1.38 13.46
N VAL A 379 -20.45 1.03 12.29
CA VAL A 379 -21.10 1.10 10.99
C VAL A 379 -20.88 -0.21 10.22
N PRO A 380 -21.81 -0.64 9.36
CA PRO A 380 -21.60 -1.81 8.51
C PRO A 380 -20.32 -1.72 7.65
N TYR A 381 -19.77 -2.87 7.25
CA TYR A 381 -18.65 -2.90 6.32
C TYR A 381 -19.00 -2.17 5.01
N ASN A 382 -18.13 -1.24 4.60
CA ASN A 382 -18.33 -0.39 3.42
C ASN A 382 -19.65 0.41 3.44
N ALA A 383 -20.06 0.88 4.62
CA ALA A 383 -21.25 1.71 4.77
C ALA A 383 -21.16 2.99 3.90
N GLY A 384 -22.26 3.33 3.23
CA GLY A 384 -22.45 4.58 2.51
C GLY A 384 -23.68 5.34 3.01
N GLY A 385 -23.82 6.59 2.61
CA GLY A 385 -24.98 7.42 2.97
C GLY A 385 -25.17 7.55 4.48
N GLU A 386 -26.42 7.46 4.95
CA GLU A 386 -26.78 7.61 6.37
C GLU A 386 -26.10 6.57 7.27
N ALA A 387 -25.85 5.36 6.78
CA ALA A 387 -25.18 4.32 7.56
C ALA A 387 -23.74 4.68 7.93
N ALA A 388 -23.09 5.57 7.15
CA ALA A 388 -21.73 6.06 7.42
C ALA A 388 -21.70 7.30 8.33
N ALA A 389 -22.85 7.89 8.67
CA ALA A 389 -22.94 9.15 9.42
C ALA A 389 -22.16 9.14 10.75
N PRO A 390 -22.15 8.05 11.56
CA PRO A 390 -21.33 8.01 12.78
C PRO A 390 -19.83 8.19 12.52
N MET A 391 -19.29 7.56 11.47
CA MET A 391 -17.88 7.72 11.10
C MET A 391 -17.59 9.10 10.50
N ALA A 392 -18.53 9.66 9.73
CA ALA A 392 -18.41 11.03 9.23
C ALA A 392 -18.36 12.05 10.38
N ALA A 393 -19.19 11.87 11.42
CA ALA A 393 -19.17 12.70 12.62
C ALA A 393 -17.86 12.56 13.41
N PHE A 394 -17.33 11.33 13.55
CA PHE A 394 -16.03 11.10 14.16
C PHE A 394 -14.90 11.82 13.41
N ALA A 395 -14.88 11.70 12.07
CA ALA A 395 -13.88 12.37 11.24
C ALA A 395 -14.01 13.91 11.30
N ALA A 396 -15.23 14.44 11.34
CA ALA A 396 -15.48 15.86 11.51
C ALA A 396 -14.94 16.38 12.86
N ALA A 397 -15.19 15.65 13.95
CA ALA A 397 -14.68 16.00 15.28
C ALA A 397 -13.14 16.00 15.35
N CYS A 398 -12.48 15.05 14.65
CA CYS A 398 -11.02 15.05 14.51
C CYS A 398 -10.53 16.32 13.81
N LYS A 399 -11.13 16.64 12.65
CA LYS A 399 -10.76 17.80 11.84
C LYS A 399 -11.01 19.12 12.56
N GLU A 400 -12.10 19.23 13.33
CA GLU A 400 -12.40 20.40 14.16
C GLU A 400 -11.25 20.67 15.16
N ARG A 401 -10.69 19.60 15.73
CA ARG A 401 -9.59 19.64 16.70
C ARG A 401 -8.19 19.71 16.06
N GLY A 402 -8.11 19.90 14.74
CA GLY A 402 -6.83 20.00 14.03
C GLY A 402 -6.10 18.66 13.85
N LEU A 403 -6.83 17.53 13.88
CA LEU A 403 -6.31 16.22 13.51
C LEU A 403 -6.94 15.81 12.17
N TRP A 404 -6.11 15.44 11.20
CA TRP A 404 -6.58 14.86 9.94
C TRP A 404 -6.54 13.34 10.05
N PRO A 405 -7.70 12.68 10.21
CA PRO A 405 -7.77 11.26 10.52
C PRO A 405 -7.49 10.35 9.33
#